data_AF-A0A504Z9H3-F1
#
_entry.id   AF-A0A504Z9H3-F1
#
_cell.length_a   1.000
_cell.length_b   1.000
_cell.length_c   1.000
_cell.angle_alpha   90.00
_cell.angle_beta   90.00
_cell.angle_gamma   90.00
#
_symmetry.space_group_name_H-M   'P 1'
#
loop_
_entity.id
_entity.type
_entity.pdbx_description
1 polymer ?
#
loop_
_entity_poly.entity_id
_entity_poly.type
_entity_poly.pdbx_seq_one_letter_code
_entity_poly.pdbx_strand_id
1 'polypeptide(L)'
;MDLFILGSDEQKIRQLATARKNITVGQLNLVTRPGPYCPVNPGKRMNCQGKTVQSLGDTCSFCGPLARLFMDYGNYIDLFPINIELRTNSEGFPVSFGYTIEEEEGKTVHEMSSLLPLSRCHMMGLEVPCPNHPGMLLERLYNKNWRIPYYKCNGKNGQWESV
;
A
#
# COMPACT_ATOMS: atom_id res chain seq x y z
N MET A 1 -2.67 -1.00 7.40
CA MET A 1 -1.69 0.09 7.58
C MET A 1 -0.82 0.06 6.35
N ASP A 2 -0.63 1.20 5.72
CA ASP A 2 -0.13 1.23 4.36
C ASP A 2 1.22 1.95 4.32
N LEU A 3 2.21 1.32 3.70
CA LEU A 3 3.55 1.87 3.48
C LEU A 3 3.78 2.04 1.99
N PHE A 4 4.23 3.22 1.59
CA PHE A 4 4.64 3.48 0.22
C PHE A 4 6.14 3.24 0.08
N ILE A 5 6.53 2.47 -0.94
CA ILE A 5 7.92 2.13 -1.26
C ILE A 5 8.22 2.48 -2.71
N LEU A 6 9.48 2.76 -3.03
CA LEU A 6 9.85 3.02 -4.42
C LEU A 6 9.63 1.76 -5.27
N GLY A 7 8.95 1.90 -6.40
CA GLY A 7 8.70 0.80 -7.34
C GLY A 7 10.00 0.19 -7.89
N SER A 8 11.09 0.98 -7.91
CA SER A 8 12.44 0.49 -8.22
C SER A 8 12.93 -0.62 -7.28
N ASP A 9 12.39 -0.68 -6.05
CA ASP A 9 12.74 -1.71 -5.06
C ASP A 9 11.88 -2.98 -5.17
N GLU A 10 10.94 -3.06 -6.11
CA GLU A 10 10.02 -4.21 -6.22
C GLU A 10 10.76 -5.54 -6.29
N GLN A 11 11.80 -5.64 -7.12
CA GLN A 11 12.57 -6.87 -7.26
C GLN A 11 13.23 -7.29 -5.94
N LYS A 12 13.77 -6.32 -5.20
CA LYS A 12 14.38 -6.55 -3.89
C LYS A 12 13.34 -7.05 -2.88
N ILE A 13 12.16 -6.44 -2.86
CA ILE A 13 11.06 -6.86 -1.98
C ILE A 13 10.61 -8.29 -2.30
N ARG A 14 10.51 -8.66 -3.58
CA ARG A 14 10.19 -10.03 -4.01
C ARG A 14 11.25 -11.04 -3.60
N GLN A 15 12.53 -10.67 -3.63
CA GLN A 15 13.62 -11.53 -3.18
C GLN A 15 13.64 -11.73 -1.66
N LEU A 16 13.22 -10.73 -0.89
CA LEU A 16 13.12 -10.79 0.57
C LEU A 16 11.86 -11.54 1.05
N ALA A 17 10.92 -11.84 0.15
CA ALA A 17 9.66 -12.46 0.52
C ALA A 17 9.83 -13.87 1.07
N THR A 18 9.18 -14.15 2.20
CA THR A 18 9.04 -15.48 2.76
C THR A 18 8.28 -16.36 1.76
N ALA A 19 8.89 -17.49 1.37
CA ALA A 19 8.19 -18.48 0.56
C ALA A 19 6.94 -18.95 1.31
N ARG A 20 5.78 -19.00 0.63
CA ARG A 20 4.48 -19.31 1.26
C ARG A 20 4.48 -20.62 2.07
N LYS A 21 5.14 -21.65 1.55
CA LYS A 21 5.35 -22.94 2.24
C LYS A 21 6.16 -22.86 3.56
N ASN A 22 6.88 -21.76 3.78
CA ASN A 22 7.73 -21.52 4.96
C ASN A 22 7.13 -20.47 5.91
N ILE A 23 5.89 -20.03 5.68
CA ILE A 23 5.23 -19.06 6.58
C ILE A 23 5.05 -19.70 7.95
N THR A 24 5.50 -18.99 8.98
CA THR A 24 5.38 -19.43 10.38
C THR A 24 4.61 -18.40 11.18
N VAL A 25 3.50 -18.81 11.80
CA VAL A 25 2.68 -17.94 12.66
C VAL A 25 3.49 -17.50 13.87
N GLY A 26 3.39 -16.22 14.25
CA GLY A 26 4.15 -15.62 15.34
C GLY A 26 5.54 -15.11 14.93
N GLN A 27 5.97 -15.37 13.69
CA GLN A 27 7.18 -14.78 13.12
C GLN A 27 6.82 -13.70 12.10
N LEU A 28 7.74 -12.76 11.88
CA LEU A 28 7.55 -11.75 10.85
C LEU A 28 7.66 -12.39 9.46
N ASN A 29 6.57 -12.34 8.68
CA ASN A 29 6.50 -12.86 7.33
C ASN A 29 6.23 -11.73 6.34
N LEU A 30 7.06 -11.66 5.29
CA LEU A 30 6.83 -10.78 4.15
C LEU A 30 6.32 -11.62 2.99
N VAL A 31 5.12 -11.37 2.49
CA VAL A 31 4.56 -12.11 1.36
C VAL A 31 4.25 -11.14 0.23
N THR A 32 4.55 -11.51 -1.01
CA THR A 32 4.20 -10.72 -2.19
C THR A 32 2.99 -11.28 -2.90
N ARG A 33 2.31 -10.40 -3.66
CA ARG A 33 1.32 -10.82 -4.64
C ARG A 33 1.96 -11.76 -5.69
N PRO A 34 1.21 -12.73 -6.24
CA PRO A 34 1.77 -13.76 -7.11
C PRO A 34 2.22 -13.26 -8.49
N GLY A 35 1.80 -12.07 -8.90
CA GLY A 35 2.08 -11.53 -10.23
C GLY A 35 2.01 -10.00 -10.26
N PRO A 36 1.62 -9.40 -11.41
CA PRO A 36 1.41 -7.96 -11.51
C PRO A 36 0.19 -7.53 -10.69
N TYR A 37 0.06 -6.21 -10.49
CA TYR A 37 -1.15 -5.63 -9.93
C TYR A 37 -2.38 -6.03 -10.73
N CYS A 38 -3.48 -6.26 -10.03
CA CYS A 38 -4.72 -6.68 -10.64
C CYS A 38 -5.70 -5.50 -10.70
N PRO A 39 -5.90 -4.88 -11.87
CA PRO A 39 -6.77 -3.71 -12.02
C PRO A 39 -8.26 -4.06 -11.90
N VAL A 40 -8.62 -5.34 -12.09
CA VAL A 40 -10.00 -5.83 -12.02
C VAL A 40 -10.08 -6.97 -11.01
N ASN A 41 -11.15 -6.95 -10.20
CA ASN A 41 -11.46 -7.97 -9.19
C ASN A 41 -12.36 -9.06 -9.81
N PRO A 42 -12.11 -10.37 -9.63
CA PRO A 42 -10.99 -10.99 -8.93
C PRO A 42 -9.72 -11.13 -9.77
N GLY A 43 -8.62 -10.55 -9.27
CA GLY A 43 -7.27 -10.79 -9.78
C GLY A 43 -6.69 -12.14 -9.35
N LYS A 44 -5.47 -12.46 -9.79
CA LYS A 44 -4.75 -13.67 -9.37
C LYS A 44 -4.36 -13.58 -7.88
N ARG A 45 -4.74 -14.57 -7.08
CA ARG A 45 -4.45 -14.66 -5.64
C ARG A 45 -3.92 -16.04 -5.28
N MET A 46 -3.15 -16.11 -4.21
CA MET A 46 -2.76 -17.37 -3.58
C MET A 46 -3.02 -17.29 -2.08
N ASN A 47 -3.40 -18.39 -1.45
CA ASN A 47 -3.49 -18.48 0.00
C ASN A 47 -2.10 -18.65 0.66
N CYS A 48 -2.00 -18.64 1.98
CA CYS A 48 -0.74 -18.76 2.70
C CYS A 48 -0.04 -20.12 2.48
N GLN A 49 -0.76 -21.14 2.01
CA GLN A 49 -0.18 -22.44 1.62
C GLN A 49 0.35 -22.46 0.18
N GLY A 50 0.22 -21.36 -0.57
CA GLY A 50 0.65 -21.27 -1.97
C GLY A 50 -0.35 -21.85 -2.97
N LYS A 51 -1.60 -22.12 -2.56
CA LYS A 51 -2.67 -22.56 -3.47
C LYS A 51 -3.38 -21.36 -4.07
N THR A 52 -3.63 -21.39 -5.38
CA THR A 52 -4.45 -20.37 -6.05
C THR A 52 -5.87 -20.36 -5.48
N VAL A 53 -6.41 -19.17 -5.21
CA VAL A 53 -7.76 -18.97 -4.68
C VAL A 53 -8.52 -17.88 -5.43
N GLN A 54 -9.85 -17.98 -5.43
CA GLN A 54 -10.74 -17.03 -6.12
C GLN A 54 -11.25 -15.90 -5.21
N SER A 55 -11.21 -16.10 -3.88
CA SER A 55 -11.70 -15.15 -2.87
C SER A 55 -10.61 -14.81 -1.84
N LEU A 56 -10.87 -13.76 -1.04
CA LEU A 56 -10.05 -13.38 0.10
C LEU A 56 -10.23 -14.39 1.24
N GLY A 57 -9.60 -15.57 1.12
CA GLY A 57 -9.76 -16.67 2.08
C GLY A 57 -8.85 -16.56 3.32
N ASP A 58 -7.68 -15.93 3.19
CA ASP A 58 -6.73 -15.71 4.28
C ASP A 58 -5.89 -14.44 4.08
N THR A 59 -5.02 -14.15 5.04
CA THR A 59 -4.17 -12.94 5.06
C THR A 59 -3.28 -12.83 3.81
N CYS A 60 -2.89 -13.95 3.20
CA CYS A 60 -2.01 -13.96 2.04
C CYS A 60 -2.75 -13.93 0.70
N SER A 61 -4.08 -14.07 0.73
CA SER A 61 -5.00 -14.11 -0.41
C SER A 61 -5.28 -12.72 -0.97
N PHE A 62 -4.27 -12.03 -1.50
CA PHE A 62 -4.42 -10.69 -2.08
C PHE A 62 -3.83 -10.62 -3.50
N CYS A 63 -4.30 -9.64 -4.28
CA CYS A 63 -3.88 -9.36 -5.65
C CYS A 63 -3.32 -7.93 -5.85
N GLY A 64 -3.68 -7.02 -4.96
CA GLY A 64 -3.00 -5.78 -4.57
C GLY A 64 -3.14 -5.71 -3.03
N PRO A 65 -2.16 -5.22 -2.26
CA PRO A 65 -0.91 -4.47 -2.57
C PRO A 65 0.22 -5.29 -3.25
N LEU A 66 1.42 -4.71 -3.43
CA LEU A 66 2.60 -5.45 -3.89
C LEU A 66 3.04 -6.51 -2.87
N ALA A 67 3.12 -6.12 -1.61
CA ALA A 67 3.51 -7.02 -0.52
C ALA A 67 2.73 -6.74 0.76
N ARG A 68 2.73 -7.73 1.65
CA ARG A 68 2.10 -7.67 2.97
C ARG A 68 3.07 -8.22 4.00
N LEU A 69 3.31 -7.45 5.04
CA LEU A 69 4.10 -7.83 6.21
C LEU A 69 3.16 -8.16 7.36
N PHE A 70 3.30 -9.35 7.95
CA PHE A 70 2.44 -9.77 9.05
C PHE A 70 3.14 -10.74 9.99
N MET A 71 2.73 -10.75 11.26
CA MET A 71 3.15 -11.75 12.26
C MET A 71 2.06 -12.76 12.59
N ASP A 72 0.81 -12.33 12.50
CA ASP A 72 -0.38 -13.12 12.78
C ASP A 72 -1.44 -12.86 11.72
N TYR A 73 -2.44 -13.73 11.64
CA TYR A 73 -3.52 -13.58 10.68
C TYR A 73 -4.44 -12.41 11.05
N GLY A 74 -4.83 -11.63 10.04
CA GLY A 74 -5.71 -10.47 10.18
C GLY A 74 -5.01 -9.17 10.59
N ASN A 75 -3.76 -9.22 11.05
CA ASN A 75 -2.98 -8.03 11.44
C ASN A 75 -1.78 -7.85 10.53
N TYR A 76 -1.81 -6.83 9.68
CA TYR A 76 -0.80 -6.67 8.64
C TYR A 76 -0.54 -5.23 8.22
N ILE A 77 0.63 -5.05 7.61
CA ILE A 77 1.07 -3.83 6.95
C ILE A 77 1.17 -4.11 5.45
N ASP A 78 0.52 -3.28 4.65
CA ASP A 78 0.48 -3.37 3.20
C ASP A 78 1.53 -2.45 2.58
N LEU A 79 2.25 -2.94 1.57
CA LEU A 79 3.33 -2.24 0.89
C LEU A 79 2.90 -1.92 -0.55
N PHE A 80 2.76 -0.63 -0.84
CA PHE A 80 2.33 -0.12 -2.14
C PHE A 80 3.51 0.53 -2.89
N PRO A 81 3.73 0.18 -4.16
CA PRO A 81 4.79 0.79 -4.94
C PRO A 81 4.37 2.18 -5.44
N ILE A 82 5.31 3.12 -5.37
CA ILE A 82 5.25 4.43 -6.02
C ILE A 82 6.32 4.50 -7.11
N ASN A 83 5.93 4.89 -8.32
CA ASN A 83 6.86 5.01 -9.44
C ASN A 83 7.19 6.48 -9.67
N ILE A 84 8.47 6.82 -9.70
CA ILE A 84 8.91 8.17 -10.10
C ILE A 84 8.88 8.23 -11.62
N GLU A 85 8.23 9.25 -12.16
CA GLU A 85 8.07 9.45 -13.59
C GLU A 85 8.62 10.81 -14.02
N LEU A 86 9.28 10.82 -15.18
CA LEU A 86 9.71 12.04 -15.85
C LEU A 86 8.55 12.56 -16.71
N ARG A 87 8.06 13.76 -16.39
CA ARG A 87 7.06 14.44 -17.22
C ARG A 87 7.72 15.16 -18.37
N THR A 88 7.21 14.94 -19.56
CA THR A 88 7.63 15.62 -20.78
C THR A 88 6.56 16.59 -21.28
N ASN A 89 6.96 17.61 -22.02
CA ASN A 89 6.03 18.43 -22.79
C ASN A 89 5.57 17.69 -24.06
N SER A 90 4.71 18.33 -24.86
CA SER A 90 4.20 17.77 -26.14
C SER A 90 5.28 17.47 -27.17
N GLU A 91 6.48 18.03 -27.02
CA GLU A 91 7.64 17.84 -27.89
C GLU A 91 8.59 16.76 -27.36
N GLY A 92 8.28 16.15 -26.22
CA GLY A 92 9.10 15.11 -25.59
C GLY A 92 10.24 15.64 -24.70
N PHE A 93 10.33 16.95 -24.49
CA PHE A 93 11.35 17.52 -23.61
C PHE A 93 10.96 17.38 -22.13
N PRO A 94 11.91 17.00 -21.25
CA PRO A 94 11.66 16.90 -19.81
C PRO A 94 11.32 18.26 -19.19
N VAL A 95 10.22 18.30 -18.43
CA VAL A 95 9.75 19.52 -17.74
C VAL A 95 9.83 19.38 -16.23
N SER A 96 9.46 18.22 -15.68
CA SER A 96 9.40 18.00 -14.24
C SER A 96 9.42 16.52 -13.87
N PHE A 97 9.64 16.21 -12.60
CA PHE A 97 9.41 14.88 -12.05
C PHE A 97 8.04 14.82 -11.38
N GLY A 98 7.37 13.70 -11.53
CA GLY A 98 6.18 13.35 -10.80
C GLY A 98 6.24 11.92 -10.28
N TYR A 99 5.14 11.45 -9.70
CA TYR A 99 5.02 10.06 -9.29
C TYR A 99 3.62 9.51 -9.55
N THR A 100 3.53 8.21 -9.80
CA THR A 100 2.27 7.48 -9.90
C THR A 100 2.14 6.46 -8.77
N ILE A 101 0.91 6.21 -8.37
CA ILE A 101 0.56 5.19 -7.37
C ILE A 101 -0.13 4.06 -8.13
N GLU A 102 0.37 2.84 -8.00
CA GLU A 102 -0.10 1.72 -8.82
C GLU A 102 -1.59 1.38 -8.64
N GLU A 103 -2.12 1.63 -7.43
CA GLU A 103 -3.52 1.37 -7.08
C GLU A 103 -4.48 2.47 -7.57
N GLU A 104 -3.97 3.66 -7.92
CA GLU A 104 -4.81 4.77 -8.33
C GLU A 104 -5.39 4.53 -9.73
N GLU A 105 -6.72 4.61 -9.84
CA GLU A 105 -7.43 4.53 -11.10
C GLU A 105 -6.98 5.66 -12.04
N GLY A 106 -6.69 5.33 -13.31
CA GLY A 106 -6.20 6.30 -14.29
C GLY A 106 -4.71 6.64 -14.19
N LYS A 107 -3.98 6.14 -13.18
CA LYS A 107 -2.53 6.35 -13.00
C LYS A 107 -2.13 7.82 -13.12
N THR A 108 -2.82 8.68 -12.38
CA THR A 108 -2.58 10.12 -12.43
C THR A 108 -1.15 10.43 -12.00
N VAL A 109 -0.41 11.17 -12.82
CA VAL A 109 0.92 11.64 -12.41
C VAL A 109 0.75 12.76 -11.39
N HIS A 110 1.38 12.65 -10.24
CA HIS A 110 1.35 13.63 -9.15
C HIS A 110 2.63 14.48 -9.09
N GLU A 111 2.52 15.70 -8.56
CA GLU A 111 3.67 16.58 -8.35
C GLU A 111 4.64 16.01 -7.31
N MET A 112 5.93 15.96 -7.61
CA MET A 112 6.92 15.42 -6.67
C MET A 112 6.96 16.20 -5.33
N SER A 113 6.61 17.49 -5.33
CA SER A 113 6.63 18.36 -4.15
C SER A 113 5.61 17.98 -3.05
N SER A 114 4.58 17.19 -3.37
CA SER A 114 3.69 16.64 -2.34
C SER A 114 4.30 15.46 -1.58
N LEU A 115 5.28 14.78 -2.19
CA LEU A 115 5.99 13.64 -1.62
C LEU A 115 7.33 14.06 -1.00
N LEU A 116 8.17 14.77 -1.77
CA LEU A 116 9.54 15.14 -1.41
C LEU A 116 9.70 16.66 -1.16
N PRO A 117 10.67 17.08 -0.33
CA PRO A 117 11.48 16.23 0.56
C PRO A 117 10.61 15.58 1.65
N LEU A 118 11.04 14.40 2.14
CA LEU A 118 10.30 13.72 3.20
C LEU A 118 10.37 14.54 4.49
N SER A 119 9.23 14.68 5.16
CA SER A 119 9.11 15.26 6.50
C SER A 119 9.22 14.16 7.57
N ARG A 120 9.49 14.52 8.82
CA ARG A 120 9.44 13.56 9.94
C ARG A 120 8.05 13.62 10.58
N CYS A 121 7.41 12.48 10.78
CA CYS A 121 6.16 12.40 11.52
C CYS A 121 6.14 11.23 12.50
N HIS A 122 5.20 11.28 13.45
CA HIS A 122 5.03 10.24 14.47
C HIS A 122 3.96 9.26 14.03
N MET A 123 4.31 7.98 13.99
CA MET A 123 3.41 6.90 13.62
C MET A 123 3.59 5.74 14.58
N MET A 124 2.54 5.41 15.34
CA MET A 124 2.56 4.34 16.36
C MET A 124 3.75 4.44 17.35
N GLY A 125 4.11 5.68 17.74
CA GLY A 125 5.23 5.93 18.66
C GLY A 125 6.62 5.92 18.01
N LEU A 126 6.71 5.70 16.70
CA LEU A 126 7.95 5.76 15.93
C LEU A 126 8.06 7.08 15.17
N GLU A 127 9.28 7.62 15.08
CA GLU A 127 9.59 8.75 14.20
C GLU A 127 9.97 8.22 12.82
N VAL A 128 9.12 8.49 11.83
CA VAL A 128 9.21 7.92 10.48
C VAL A 128 9.25 9.01 9.40
N PRO A 129 9.84 8.72 8.23
CA PRO A 129 9.71 9.60 7.07
C PRO A 129 8.28 9.58 6.53
N CYS A 130 7.74 10.75 6.25
CA CYS A 130 6.38 10.96 5.76
C CYS A 130 6.42 11.91 4.55
N PRO A 131 5.39 11.89 3.68
CA PRO A 131 5.30 12.85 2.58
C PRO A 131 5.44 14.30 3.08
N ASN A 132 5.98 15.19 2.25
CA ASN A 132 6.07 16.62 2.56
C ASN A 132 4.69 17.23 2.88
N HIS A 133 3.68 16.85 2.08
CA HIS A 133 2.29 17.31 2.21
C HIS A 133 1.33 16.12 2.34
N PRO A 134 1.29 15.44 3.50
CA PRO A 134 0.56 14.18 3.66
C PRO A 134 -0.95 14.36 3.49
N GLY A 135 -1.50 15.53 3.87
CA GLY A 135 -2.92 15.82 3.68
C GLY A 135 -3.36 15.84 2.21
N MET A 136 -2.49 16.32 1.30
CA MET A 136 -2.79 16.31 -0.13
C MET A 136 -2.83 14.89 -0.70
N LEU A 137 -1.92 14.03 -0.24
CA LEU A 137 -1.90 12.62 -0.65
C LEU A 137 -3.13 11.88 -0.13
N LEU A 138 -3.45 12.06 1.15
CA LEU A 138 -4.60 11.42 1.80
C LEU A 138 -5.93 11.89 1.20
N GLU A 139 -6.06 13.18 0.87
CA GLU A 139 -7.25 13.72 0.20
C GLU A 139 -7.45 13.12 -1.20
N ARG A 140 -6.38 12.77 -1.91
CA ARG A 140 -6.49 12.11 -3.22
C ARG A 140 -6.89 10.65 -3.09
N LEU A 141 -6.23 9.91 -2.19
CA LEU A 141 -6.46 8.47 -1.99
C LEU A 141 -7.81 8.19 -1.33
N TYR A 142 -8.20 9.01 -0.36
CA TYR A 142 -9.34 8.75 0.52
C TYR A 142 -10.33 9.90 0.55
N ASN A 143 -10.36 10.76 -0.49
CA ASN A 143 -11.22 11.94 -0.62
C ASN A 143 -11.04 13.00 0.49
N LYS A 144 -11.72 14.16 0.37
CA LYS A 144 -11.58 15.29 1.32
C LYS A 144 -11.95 14.95 2.76
N ASN A 145 -12.77 13.92 2.96
CA ASN A 145 -13.27 13.51 4.26
C ASN A 145 -12.40 12.39 4.88
N TRP A 146 -11.17 12.18 4.40
CA TRP A 146 -10.25 11.15 4.90
C TRP A 146 -10.00 11.19 6.42
N ARG A 147 -10.23 12.33 7.08
CA ARG A 147 -10.13 12.49 8.54
C ARG A 147 -11.37 12.03 9.31
N ILE A 148 -12.50 11.89 8.63
CA ILE A 148 -13.77 11.49 9.23
C ILE A 148 -13.82 9.97 9.18
N PRO A 149 -13.71 9.28 10.33
CA PRO A 149 -13.77 7.83 10.33
C PRO A 149 -15.20 7.38 9.95
N TYR A 150 -15.31 6.30 9.17
CA TYR A 150 -16.60 5.69 8.86
C TYR A 150 -17.30 5.13 10.10
N TYR A 151 -16.52 4.72 11.10
CA TYR A 151 -17.01 4.16 12.36
C TYR A 151 -16.33 4.84 13.56
N LYS A 152 -17.09 5.06 14.62
CA LYS A 152 -16.57 5.46 15.94
C LYS A 152 -16.85 4.36 16.95
N CYS A 153 -15.88 4.10 17.82
CA CYS A 153 -16.09 3.21 18.95
C CYS A 153 -16.97 3.92 19.99
N ASN A 154 -18.09 3.31 20.34
CA ASN A 154 -18.94 3.77 21.43
C ASN A 154 -18.31 3.36 22.76
N GLY A 155 -17.84 4.35 23.52
CA GLY A 155 -17.15 4.14 24.79
C GLY A 155 -18.00 3.52 25.91
N LYS A 156 -19.32 3.37 25.74
CA LYS A 156 -20.20 2.73 26.73
C LYS A 156 -20.36 1.23 26.51
N ASN A 157 -20.46 0.78 25.26
CA ASN A 157 -20.71 -0.63 24.91
C ASN A 157 -19.54 -1.29 24.18
N GLY A 158 -18.50 -0.53 23.79
CA GLY A 158 -17.33 -1.01 23.05
C GLY A 158 -17.63 -1.36 21.58
N GLN A 159 -18.81 -1.02 21.06
CA GLN A 159 -19.21 -1.34 19.69
C GLN A 159 -18.77 -0.25 18.71
N TRP A 160 -18.43 -0.63 17.49
CA TRP A 160 -18.16 0.30 16.39
C TRP A 160 -19.47 0.70 15.72
N GLU A 161 -19.81 1.98 15.77
CA GLU A 161 -21.05 2.54 15.22
C GLU A 161 -20.71 3.46 14.03
N SER A 162 -21.52 3.40 12.96
CA SER A 162 -21.34 4.29 11.81
C SER A 162 -21.53 5.75 12.24
N VAL A 163 -20.69 6.64 11.71
CA VAL A 163 -20.78 8.09 11.97
C VAL A 163 -21.87 8.75 11.14
#